data_AF-A0A352VCY6-F1
#
_entry.id   AF-A0A352VCY6-F1
#
_cell.length_a   1.000
_cell.length_b   1.000
_cell.length_c   1.000
_cell.angle_alpha   90.00
_cell.angle_beta   90.00
_cell.angle_gamma   90.00
#
_symmetry.space_group_name_H-M   'P 1'
#
loop_
_entity.id
_entity.type
_entity.pdbx_description
1 polymer ?
#
loop_
_entity_poly.entity_id
_entity_poly.type
_entity_poly.pdbx_seq_one_letter_code
_entity_poly.pdbx_strand_id
1 'polypeptide(L)'
;MSIRAHRIECIEIKKTSFSLSQDENLVNFLKQYGNNIDFDWTDIIEVPVNILEEFLSKNPSIEDSLKESLNEDILWAKEKGNEFIQYYCY
;
A
#
# COMPACT_ATOMS: atom_id res chain seq x y z
N MET A 1 26.17 -10.07 9.52
CA MET A 1 25.53 -10.00 8.19
C MET A 1 25.99 -8.72 7.52
N SER A 2 26.50 -8.76 6.29
CA SER A 2 26.92 -7.56 5.55
C SER A 2 25.71 -7.00 4.81
N ILE A 3 25.19 -5.86 5.24
CA ILE A 3 24.19 -5.12 4.47
C ILE A 3 24.91 -4.53 3.25
N ARG A 4 24.42 -4.82 2.04
CA ARG A 4 24.96 -4.27 0.79
C ARG A 4 23.92 -3.31 0.21
N ALA A 5 24.36 -2.09 -0.13
CA ALA A 5 23.50 -1.11 -0.80
C ALA A 5 23.61 -1.25 -2.32
N HIS A 6 22.49 -1.08 -3.02
CA HIS A 6 22.40 -1.15 -4.48
C HIS A 6 21.91 0.18 -5.04
N ARG A 7 22.37 0.53 -6.25
CA ARG A 7 21.90 1.71 -6.97
C ARG A 7 20.60 1.37 -7.70
N ILE A 8 19.54 2.13 -7.46
CA ILE A 8 18.28 2.04 -8.22
C ILE A 8 18.41 2.93 -9.45
N GLU A 9 18.14 2.39 -10.64
CA GLU A 9 18.26 3.09 -11.92
C GLU A 9 16.95 3.76 -12.36
N CYS A 10 15.79 3.18 -12.04
CA CYS A 10 14.47 3.74 -12.36
C CYS A 10 13.37 3.20 -11.42
N ILE A 11 12.39 4.06 -11.08
CA ILE A 11 11.12 3.68 -10.43
C ILE A 11 10.00 4.17 -11.37
N GLU A 12 9.17 3.25 -11.87
CA GLU A 12 8.09 3.57 -12.81
C GLU A 12 6.72 3.45 -12.12
N ILE A 13 6.01 4.58 -11.98
CA ILE A 13 4.66 4.63 -11.43
C ILE A 13 3.67 4.48 -12.59
N LYS A 14 3.02 3.32 -12.69
CA LYS A 14 2.14 2.99 -13.83
C LYS A 14 0.74 3.58 -13.73
N LYS A 15 0.18 3.66 -12.52
CA LYS A 15 -1.16 4.20 -12.26
C LYS A 15 -1.13 4.93 -10.92
N THR A 16 -1.79 6.07 -10.86
CA THR A 16 -2.11 6.73 -9.60
C THR A 16 -3.47 6.22 -9.16
N SER A 17 -3.49 5.32 -8.17
CA SER A 17 -4.72 4.72 -7.65
C SER A 17 -5.41 5.68 -6.66
N PHE A 18 -4.72 6.15 -5.63
CA PHE A 18 -5.23 7.10 -4.63
C PHE A 18 -4.07 7.74 -3.86
N SER A 19 -4.36 8.77 -3.05
CA SER A 19 -3.36 9.41 -2.20
C SER A 19 -3.37 8.78 -0.80
N LEU A 20 -2.46 7.84 -0.55
CA LEU A 20 -2.35 7.19 0.76
C LEU A 20 -2.16 8.21 1.89
N SER A 21 -1.48 9.32 1.63
CA SER A 21 -1.20 10.38 2.61
C SER A 21 -2.45 11.18 3.03
N GLN A 22 -3.50 11.20 2.19
CA GLN A 22 -4.73 11.94 2.43
C GLN A 22 -5.84 11.06 3.05
N ASP A 23 -5.70 9.73 2.97
CA ASP A 23 -6.66 8.77 3.52
C ASP A 23 -6.35 8.41 4.98
N GLU A 24 -6.74 9.29 5.90
CA GLU A 24 -6.50 9.11 7.35
C GLU A 24 -6.97 7.75 7.89
N ASN A 25 -8.09 7.22 7.38
CA ASN A 25 -8.64 5.94 7.82
C ASN A 25 -7.72 4.76 7.45
N LEU A 26 -7.21 4.76 6.22
CA LEU A 26 -6.31 3.72 5.73
C LEU A 26 -4.96 3.82 6.42
N VAL A 27 -4.41 5.03 6.55
CA VAL A 27 -3.16 5.28 7.28
C VAL A 27 -3.25 4.84 8.74
N ASN A 28 -4.33 5.22 9.43
CA ASN A 28 -4.53 4.83 10.83
C ASN A 28 -4.69 3.32 10.98
N PHE A 29 -5.37 2.65 10.05
CA PHE A 29 -5.46 1.20 10.05
C PHE A 29 -4.06 0.58 9.86
N LEU A 30 -3.32 0.98 8.83
CA LEU A 30 -1.98 0.44 8.55
C LEU A 30 -1.01 0.66 9.73
N LYS A 31 -1.06 1.82 10.39
CA LYS A 31 -0.29 2.12 11.62
C LYS A 31 -0.61 1.15 12.77
N GLN A 32 -1.85 0.66 12.88
CA GLN A 32 -2.21 -0.32 13.90
C GLN A 32 -1.62 -1.71 13.63
N TYR A 33 -1.30 -2.05 12.38
CA TYR A 33 -0.73 -3.35 12.01
C TYR A 33 0.80 -3.39 11.99
N GLY A 34 1.50 -2.26 12.05
CA GLY A 34 2.95 -2.28 11.88
C GLY A 34 3.73 -1.21 12.63
N ASN A 35 4.56 -1.67 13.59
CA ASN A 35 5.87 -1.09 13.91
C ASN A 35 6.89 -1.22 12.75
N ASN A 36 6.52 -1.91 11.66
CA ASN A 36 7.36 -2.20 10.49
C ASN A 36 6.97 -1.42 9.24
N ILE A 37 5.91 -0.61 9.29
CA ILE A 37 5.62 0.33 8.22
C ILE A 37 6.32 1.62 8.61
N ASP A 38 7.53 1.81 8.09
CA ASP A 38 8.28 3.04 8.28
C ASP A 38 7.56 4.16 7.51
N PHE A 39 6.61 4.81 8.19
CA PHE A 39 5.94 5.99 7.68
C PHE A 39 6.87 7.18 7.86
N ASP A 40 8.04 7.16 7.22
CA ASP A 40 8.88 8.35 7.10
C ASP A 40 8.31 9.32 6.03
N TRP A 41 7.18 8.97 5.39
CA TRP A 41 6.44 9.77 4.38
C TRP A 41 7.28 10.21 3.17
N THR A 42 8.51 9.71 3.09
CA THR A 42 9.48 9.96 2.02
C THR A 42 9.77 8.73 1.18
N ASP A 43 9.18 7.58 1.53
CA ASP A 43 9.54 6.26 1.00
C ASP A 43 8.37 5.47 0.40
N ILE A 44 8.74 4.36 -0.25
CA ILE A 44 7.82 3.34 -0.75
C ILE A 44 7.40 2.46 0.42
N ILE A 45 6.09 2.33 0.63
CA ILE A 45 5.52 1.45 1.64
C ILE A 45 5.09 0.15 0.98
N GLU A 46 5.58 -0.98 1.51
CA GLU A 46 5.11 -2.31 1.14
C GLU A 46 3.94 -2.72 2.03
N VAL A 47 2.77 -2.91 1.42
CA VAL A 47 1.56 -3.35 2.10
C VAL A 47 1.19 -4.76 1.64
N PRO A 48 1.10 -5.74 2.55
CA PRO A 48 0.58 -7.07 2.25
C PRO A 48 -0.86 -7.03 1.71
N VAL A 49 -1.16 -7.82 0.67
CA VAL A 49 -2.50 -7.89 0.06
C VAL A 49 -3.57 -8.32 1.07
N ASN A 50 -3.25 -9.26 1.96
CA ASN A 50 -4.16 -9.73 3.00
C ASN A 50 -4.57 -8.61 3.98
N ILE A 51 -3.68 -7.65 4.27
CA ILE A 51 -4.00 -6.50 5.13
C ILE A 51 -4.99 -5.57 4.43
N LEU A 52 -4.86 -5.36 3.11
CA LEU A 52 -5.82 -4.56 2.34
C LEU A 52 -7.20 -5.23 2.28
N GLU A 53 -7.25 -6.56 2.14
CA GLU A 53 -8.51 -7.31 2.22
C GLU A 53 -9.16 -7.21 3.60
N GLU A 54 -8.34 -7.27 4.65
CA GLU A 54 -8.81 -7.11 6.03
C GLU A 54 -9.32 -5.69 6.27
N PHE A 55 -8.66 -4.67 5.71
CA PHE A 55 -9.11 -3.28 5.76
C PHE A 55 -10.49 -3.12 5.12
N LEU A 56 -10.69 -3.66 3.91
CA LEU A 56 -11.96 -3.62 3.20
C LEU A 56 -13.08 -4.36 3.95
N SER A 57 -12.74 -5.46 4.63
CA SER A 57 -13.68 -6.26 5.42
C SER A 57 -14.09 -5.56 6.73
N LYS A 58 -13.14 -4.89 7.40
CA LYS A 58 -13.36 -4.22 8.68
C LYS A 58 -13.96 -2.81 8.55
N ASN A 59 -13.81 -2.17 7.39
CA ASN A 59 -14.28 -0.81 7.16
C ASN A 59 -15.27 -0.76 5.98
N PRO A 60 -16.53 -1.18 6.18
CA PRO A 60 -17.54 -1.16 5.12
C PRO A 60 -17.99 0.25 4.72
N SER A 61 -17.68 1.27 5.52
CA SER A 61 -18.08 2.67 5.32
C SER A 61 -16.97 3.56 4.74
N ILE A 62 -15.96 2.98 4.10
CA ILE A 62 -14.96 3.76 3.35
C ILE A 62 -15.59 4.38 2.10
N GLU A 63 -14.93 5.42 1.57
CA GLU A 63 -15.34 6.07 0.33
C GLU A 63 -15.33 5.06 -0.84
N ASP A 64 -16.38 5.10 -1.68
CA ASP A 64 -16.53 4.17 -2.80
C ASP A 64 -15.35 4.26 -3.79
N SER A 65 -14.79 5.46 -3.99
CA SER A 65 -13.61 5.71 -4.85
C SER A 65 -12.35 4.99 -4.35
N LEU A 66 -12.09 5.06 -3.03
CA LEU A 66 -10.97 4.36 -2.39
C LEU A 66 -11.20 2.85 -2.42
N LYS A 67 -12.44 2.41 -2.19
CA LYS A 67 -12.83 1.01 -2.23
C LYS A 67 -12.61 0.39 -3.59
N GLU A 68 -13.04 1.06 -4.66
CA GLU A 68 -12.81 0.62 -6.03
C GLU A 68 -11.31 0.53 -6.32
N SER A 69 -10.54 1.57 -5.98
CA SER A 69 -9.10 1.61 -6.20
C SER A 69 -8.36 0.48 -5.47
N LEU A 70 -8.69 0.22 -4.21
CA LEU A 70 -8.10 -0.88 -3.44
C LEU A 70 -8.46 -2.26 -4.00
N ASN A 71 -9.70 -2.45 -4.47
CA ASN A 71 -10.10 -3.70 -5.09
C ASN A 71 -9.36 -3.96 -6.42
N GLU A 72 -9.17 -2.92 -7.24
CA GLU A 72 -8.36 -3.02 -8.46
C GLU A 72 -6.91 -3.38 -8.15
N ASP A 73 -6.30 -2.74 -7.16
CA ASP A 73 -4.94 -3.02 -6.72
C ASP A 73 -4.79 -4.47 -6.20
N ILE A 74 -5.74 -4.95 -5.38
CA ILE A 74 -5.77 -6.33 -4.88
C ILE A 74 -5.93 -7.34 -6.02
N LEU A 75 -6.84 -7.09 -6.97
CA LEU A 75 -7.04 -7.96 -8.12
C LEU A 75 -5.76 -8.02 -8.98
N TRP A 76 -5.16 -6.86 -9.25
CA TRP A 76 -3.89 -6.79 -9.98
C TRP A 76 -2.78 -7.58 -9.28
N ALA A 77 -2.63 -7.43 -7.96
CA ALA A 77 -1.61 -8.14 -7.20
C ALA A 77 -1.83 -9.66 -7.26
N LYS A 78 -3.08 -10.13 -7.12
CA LYS A 78 -3.44 -11.54 -7.25
C LYS A 78 -3.17 -12.09 -8.65
N GLU A 79 -3.51 -11.36 -9.71
CA GLU A 79 -3.24 -11.77 -11.09
C GLU A 79 -1.74 -11.91 -11.38
N LYS A 80 -0.90 -11.14 -10.68
CA LYS A 80 0.56 -11.21 -10.79
C LYS A 80 1.20 -12.23 -9.84
N GLY A 81 0.44 -12.81 -8.93
CA GLY A 81 0.96 -13.69 -7.87
C GLY A 81 1.80 -12.94 -6.83
N ASN A 82 1.57 -11.64 -6.68
CA ASN A 82 2.26 -10.81 -5.71
C ASN A 82 1.53 -10.84 -4.37
N GLU A 83 2.27 -11.02 -3.28
CA GLU A 83 1.74 -11.00 -1.91
C GLU A 83 1.71 -9.58 -1.32
N PHE A 84 2.36 -8.62 -1.96
CA PHE A 84 2.54 -7.24 -1.50
C PHE A 84 2.27 -6.23 -2.63
N ILE A 85 1.81 -5.04 -2.23
CA ILE A 85 1.64 -3.88 -3.09
C ILE A 85 2.50 -2.74 -2.54
N GLN A 86 3.23 -2.08 -3.43
CA GLN A 86 4.08 -0.95 -3.09
C GLN A 86 3.34 0.36 -3.36
N TYR A 87 3.14 1.16 -2.31
CA TYR A 87 2.56 2.49 -2.41
C TYR A 87 3.65 3.54 -2.24
N TYR A 88 3.72 4.46 -3.20
CA TYR A 88 4.58 5.64 -3.08
C TYR A 88 3.76 6.78 -2.44
N CYS A 89 4.23 7.27 -1.30
CA CYS A 89 3.58 8.36 -0.57
C CYS A 89 4.29 9.67 -0.91
N TYR A 90 3.54 10.64 -1.45
CA TYR A 90 3.94 12.04 -1.58
C TYR A 90 2.83 12.93 -1.01
#